data_AF-A0A527ZFK0-F1
#
_entry.id   AF-A0A527ZFK0-F1
#
_cell.length_a   1.000
_cell.length_b   1.000
_cell.length_c   1.000
_cell.angle_alpha   90.00
_cell.angle_beta   90.00
_cell.angle_gamma   90.00
#
_symmetry.space_group_name_H-M   'P 1'
#
loop_
_entity.id
_entity.type
_entity.pdbx_description
1 polymer ?
#
loop_
_entity_poly.entity_id
_entity_poly.type
_entity_poly.pdbx_seq_one_letter_code
_entity_poly.pdbx_strand_id
1 'polypeptide(L)'
;KFSMPLNCGMSGRPNIPQFKGMENFRGDQHHSSKHPGPDSYFGKKVVVIGSNNSAHDICAALWEAGVDVTMVQRSTTHIVKSDTLMDIGLGALYSEQAVQNGMTTARADLIFASLPYKILHEFQIPLYEKMKERDAAFYEGLERAGFMLDWGDDGSGLFMKYLRRGSGYYIDVGASQLIIDGAIKLKSGVDVTEIREHS
;
A
#
# COMPACT_ATOMS: atom_id res chain seq x y z
N LYS A 1 1.87 21.58 -31.32
CA LYS A 1 2.57 20.67 -30.37
C LYS A 1 1.50 19.88 -29.65
N PHE A 2 1.31 18.61 -30.04
CA PHE A 2 0.36 17.74 -29.36
C PHE A 2 1.08 17.02 -28.23
N SER A 3 0.58 17.21 -27.02
CA SER A 3 1.00 16.48 -25.83
C SER A 3 -0.29 15.97 -25.20
N MET A 4 -0.57 14.69 -25.38
CA MET A 4 -1.67 14.02 -24.69
C MET A 4 -1.05 13.04 -23.71
N PRO A 5 -0.77 13.44 -22.46
CA PRO A 5 -0.46 12.48 -21.42
C PRO A 5 -1.76 11.77 -21.06
N LEU A 6 -2.01 10.64 -21.70
CA LEU A 6 -3.12 9.78 -21.33
C LEU A 6 -2.66 8.93 -20.14
N ASN A 7 -2.82 9.50 -18.94
CA ASN A 7 -2.60 8.79 -17.69
C ASN A 7 -3.97 8.50 -17.08
N CYS A 8 -4.66 7.49 -17.61
CA CYS A 8 -5.84 6.91 -16.97
C CYS A 8 -5.40 6.11 -15.73
N GLY A 9 -4.77 6.78 -14.76
CA GLY A 9 -4.67 6.23 -13.42
C GLY A 9 -6.08 6.14 -12.85
N MET A 10 -6.47 4.98 -12.33
CA MET A 10 -7.74 4.77 -11.61
C MET A 10 -7.90 5.66 -10.36
N SER A 11 -6.94 6.56 -10.11
CA SER A 11 -6.80 7.44 -8.94
C SER A 11 -6.97 8.94 -9.25
N GLY A 12 -7.52 9.30 -10.42
CA GLY A 12 -7.52 10.69 -10.93
C GLY A 12 -8.33 11.73 -10.16
N ARG A 13 -9.29 11.33 -9.31
CA ARG A 13 -10.03 12.24 -8.43
C ARG A 13 -9.73 11.91 -6.95
N PRO A 14 -9.20 12.87 -6.17
CA PRO A 14 -8.97 12.64 -4.75
C PRO A 14 -10.30 12.43 -4.03
N ASN A 15 -10.37 11.41 -3.19
CA ASN A 15 -11.49 11.22 -2.26
C ASN A 15 -11.12 11.90 -0.94
N ILE A 16 -11.61 13.12 -0.75
CA ILE A 16 -11.34 13.91 0.45
C ILE A 16 -12.51 13.72 1.42
N PRO A 17 -12.35 12.95 2.51
CA PRO A 17 -13.39 12.85 3.53
C PRO A 17 -13.59 14.22 4.20
N GLN A 18 -14.84 14.52 4.54
CA GLN A 18 -15.18 15.70 5.32
C GLN A 18 -15.28 15.30 6.79
N PHE A 19 -14.44 15.90 7.63
CA PHE A 19 -14.47 15.69 9.07
C PHE A 19 -15.07 16.91 9.77
N LYS A 20 -15.80 16.68 10.85
CA LYS A 20 -16.32 17.76 11.69
C LYS A 20 -15.15 18.59 12.23
N GLY A 21 -15.18 19.91 12.08
CA GLY A 21 -14.19 20.83 12.64
C GLY A 21 -12.88 20.94 11.85
N MET A 22 -12.80 20.30 10.68
CA MET A 22 -11.65 20.38 9.77
C MET A 22 -11.29 21.83 9.40
N GLU A 23 -12.29 22.71 9.28
CA GLU A 23 -12.16 24.13 8.98
C GLU A 23 -11.55 24.96 10.13
N ASN A 24 -11.62 24.46 11.36
CA ASN A 24 -11.11 25.15 12.55
C ASN A 24 -9.68 24.75 12.89
N PHE A 25 -9.13 23.72 12.23
CA PHE A 25 -7.78 23.26 12.47
C PHE A 25 -6.76 24.29 12.03
N ARG A 26 -5.83 24.66 12.93
CA ARG A 26 -4.80 25.67 12.65
C ARG A 26 -3.54 25.10 12.01
N GLY A 27 -3.40 23.79 11.94
CA GLY A 27 -2.28 23.14 11.27
C GLY A 27 -2.52 22.96 9.77
N ASP A 28 -1.55 22.34 9.12
CA ASP A 28 -1.62 22.03 7.70
C ASP A 28 -2.43 20.77 7.42
N GLN A 29 -3.29 20.80 6.38
CA GLN A 29 -4.16 19.70 5.98
C GLN A 29 -4.24 19.60 4.47
N HIS A 30 -3.97 18.42 3.95
CA HIS A 30 -4.03 18.15 2.51
C HIS A 30 -4.25 16.67 2.23
N HIS A 31 -4.80 16.39 1.05
CA HIS A 31 -4.82 15.05 0.49
C HIS A 31 -3.41 14.64 0.04
N SER A 32 -3.11 13.33 0.03
CA SER A 32 -1.79 12.81 -0.36
C SER A 32 -1.30 13.31 -1.73
N SER A 33 -2.22 13.49 -2.69
CA SER A 33 -1.93 14.03 -4.02
C SER A 33 -1.46 15.49 -4.04
N LYS A 34 -1.50 16.18 -2.90
CA LYS A 34 -1.03 17.55 -2.70
C LYS A 34 0.04 17.65 -1.63
N HIS A 35 0.51 16.52 -1.09
CA HIS A 35 1.54 16.52 -0.06
C HIS A 35 2.84 17.13 -0.61
N PRO A 36 3.39 18.18 0.02
CA PRO A 36 4.56 18.89 -0.50
C PRO A 36 5.90 18.18 -0.23
N GLY A 37 5.87 17.02 0.45
CA GLY A 37 7.06 16.33 0.95
C GLY A 37 7.30 16.61 2.44
N PRO A 38 8.31 15.96 3.05
CA PRO A 38 8.45 15.92 4.50
C PRO A 38 9.16 17.14 5.12
N ASP A 39 9.92 17.90 4.33
CA ASP A 39 10.85 18.94 4.80
C ASP A 39 10.22 19.99 5.72
N SER A 40 8.96 20.37 5.44
CA SER A 40 8.25 21.39 6.21
C SER A 40 7.67 20.90 7.55
N TYR A 41 7.87 19.63 7.90
CA TYR A 41 7.27 18.99 9.07
C TYR A 41 8.26 18.57 10.14
N PHE A 42 9.55 18.88 10.00
CA PHE A 42 10.57 18.62 11.02
C PHE A 42 10.13 19.16 12.39
N GLY A 43 10.23 18.32 13.44
CA GLY A 43 9.84 18.66 14.80
C GLY A 43 8.33 18.80 15.04
N LYS A 44 7.49 18.57 14.02
CA LYS A 44 6.03 18.54 14.15
C LYS A 44 5.53 17.13 14.46
N LYS A 45 4.27 17.05 14.85
CA LYS A 45 3.51 15.80 14.93
C LYS A 45 2.60 15.73 13.72
N VAL A 46 2.61 14.60 13.02
CA VAL A 46 1.80 14.41 11.80
C VAL A 46 0.95 13.16 11.94
N VAL A 47 -0.33 13.30 11.62
CA VAL A 47 -1.28 12.19 11.51
C VAL A 47 -1.56 11.92 10.04
N VAL A 48 -1.34 10.68 9.61
CA VAL A 48 -1.65 10.23 8.25
C VAL A 48 -2.88 9.33 8.30
N ILE A 49 -3.96 9.78 7.66
CA ILE A 49 -5.24 9.03 7.63
C ILE A 49 -5.26 8.12 6.40
N GLY A 50 -5.22 6.81 6.62
CA GLY A 50 -5.15 5.79 5.60
C GLY A 50 -3.94 4.87 5.76
N SER A 51 -3.97 3.74 5.07
CA SER A 51 -2.98 2.65 5.24
C SER A 51 -2.60 1.98 3.92
N ASN A 52 -2.89 2.57 2.77
CA ASN A 52 -2.48 2.01 1.46
C ASN A 52 -1.11 2.57 1.03
N ASN A 53 -0.69 2.33 -0.22
CA ASN A 53 0.61 2.76 -0.77
C ASN A 53 1.03 4.19 -0.37
N SER A 54 0.26 5.22 -0.76
CA SER A 54 0.65 6.61 -0.47
C SER A 54 0.78 6.92 1.01
N ALA A 55 0.00 6.25 1.89
CA ALA A 55 0.10 6.48 3.31
C ALA A 55 1.41 5.92 3.88
N HIS A 56 1.80 4.72 3.46
CA HIS A 56 3.08 4.13 3.85
C HIS A 56 4.26 4.95 3.35
N ASP A 57 4.26 5.36 2.08
CA ASP A 57 5.34 6.17 1.49
C ASP A 57 5.49 7.52 2.21
N ILE A 58 4.38 8.20 2.50
CA ILE A 58 4.39 9.47 3.24
C ILE A 58 4.87 9.25 4.67
N CYS A 59 4.41 8.21 5.36
CA CYS A 59 4.85 7.96 6.74
C CYS A 59 6.35 7.64 6.80
N ALA A 60 6.87 6.85 5.87
CA ALA A 60 8.29 6.55 5.77
C ALA A 60 9.10 7.82 5.52
N ALA A 61 8.73 8.64 4.53
CA ALA A 61 9.43 9.89 4.23
C ALA A 61 9.41 10.89 5.39
N LEU A 62 8.28 11.01 6.10
CA LEU A 62 8.17 11.85 7.29
C LEU A 62 9.03 11.31 8.45
N TRP A 63 9.04 9.99 8.66
CA TRP A 63 9.87 9.36 9.68
C TRP A 63 11.37 9.55 9.39
N GLU A 64 11.80 9.38 8.12
CA GLU A 64 13.17 9.63 7.68
C GLU A 64 13.60 11.09 7.93
N ALA A 65 12.66 12.03 7.81
CA ALA A 65 12.87 13.44 8.16
C ALA A 65 12.77 13.72 9.68
N GLY A 66 12.69 12.71 10.54
CA GLY A 66 12.66 12.87 12.00
C GLY A 66 11.34 13.40 12.57
N VAL A 67 10.23 13.24 11.83
CA VAL A 67 8.90 13.68 12.25
C VAL A 67 8.24 12.62 13.14
N ASP A 68 7.48 13.05 14.16
CA ASP A 68 6.64 12.15 14.96
C ASP A 68 5.36 11.81 14.18
N VAL A 69 5.32 10.63 13.57
CA VAL A 69 4.24 10.20 12.67
C VAL A 69 3.33 9.18 13.33
N THR A 70 2.02 9.39 13.18
CA THR A 70 0.99 8.40 13.51
C THR A 70 0.14 8.07 12.29
N MET A 71 0.12 6.80 11.89
CA MET A 71 -0.79 6.26 10.88
C MET A 71 -2.14 5.88 11.52
N VAL A 72 -3.24 6.31 10.90
CA VAL A 72 -4.60 5.91 11.26
C VAL A 72 -5.15 4.97 10.21
N GLN A 73 -5.30 3.70 10.57
CA GLN A 73 -5.88 2.66 9.74
C GLN A 73 -7.38 2.50 10.05
N ARG A 74 -8.22 2.87 9.08
CA ARG A 74 -9.69 2.80 9.22
C ARG A 74 -10.28 1.46 8.78
N SER A 75 -9.63 0.79 7.84
CA SER A 75 -10.04 -0.50 7.29
C SER A 75 -8.82 -1.38 7.05
N THR A 76 -9.04 -2.67 6.83
CA THR A 76 -7.96 -3.62 6.52
C THR A 76 -7.19 -3.21 5.26
N THR A 77 -5.92 -3.60 5.20
CA THR A 77 -5.06 -3.45 4.02
C THR A 77 -4.34 -4.76 3.75
N HIS A 78 -4.24 -5.13 2.47
CA HIS A 78 -3.39 -6.24 2.05
C HIS A 78 -1.95 -5.76 1.91
N ILE A 79 -0.99 -6.41 2.56
CA ILE A 79 0.43 -6.10 2.43
C ILE A 79 1.13 -7.29 1.79
N VAL A 80 2.03 -7.02 0.85
CA VAL A 80 2.95 -8.02 0.29
C VAL A 80 4.34 -7.41 0.19
N LYS A 81 5.39 -8.14 0.60
CA LYS A 81 6.77 -7.66 0.47
C LYS A 81 7.21 -7.70 -0.98
N SER A 82 7.87 -6.62 -1.44
CA SER A 82 8.35 -6.48 -2.81
C SER A 82 9.21 -7.67 -3.25
N ASP A 83 10.21 -8.05 -2.45
CA ASP A 83 11.13 -9.15 -2.77
C ASP A 83 10.41 -10.50 -2.93
N THR A 84 9.49 -10.78 -2.01
CA THR A 84 8.69 -12.01 -2.04
C THR A 84 7.70 -12.00 -3.23
N LEU A 85 7.09 -10.86 -3.53
CA LEU A 85 6.22 -10.70 -4.69
C LEU A 85 6.99 -10.93 -6.00
N MET A 86 8.20 -10.40 -6.11
CA MET A 86 9.05 -10.57 -7.29
C MET A 86 9.45 -12.03 -7.49
N ASP A 87 9.87 -12.70 -6.41
CA ASP A 87 10.34 -14.09 -6.47
C ASP A 87 9.19 -15.08 -6.71
N ILE A 88 8.14 -15.04 -5.87
CA ILE A 88 7.05 -16.02 -5.92
C ILE A 88 5.97 -15.63 -6.94
N GLY A 89 5.61 -14.35 -7.01
CA GLY A 89 4.47 -13.89 -7.79
C GLY A 89 4.79 -13.66 -9.27
N LEU A 90 5.99 -13.15 -9.56
CA LEU A 90 6.42 -12.76 -10.90
C LEU A 90 7.59 -13.58 -11.43
N GLY A 91 8.30 -14.32 -10.58
CA GLY A 91 9.57 -14.96 -10.92
C GLY A 91 9.49 -15.94 -12.07
N ALA A 92 8.37 -16.66 -12.22
CA ALA A 92 8.17 -17.61 -13.33
C ALA A 92 8.15 -16.95 -14.71
N LEU A 93 7.81 -15.66 -14.79
CA LEU A 93 7.65 -14.92 -16.04
C LEU A 93 8.72 -13.84 -16.24
N TYR A 94 9.15 -13.19 -15.14
CA TYR A 94 9.91 -11.95 -15.19
C TYR A 94 11.24 -11.99 -14.40
N SER A 95 11.78 -13.18 -14.10
CA SER A 95 13.10 -13.34 -13.47
C SER A 95 14.23 -13.60 -14.47
N GLU A 96 15.48 -13.39 -14.03
CA GLU A 96 16.67 -13.81 -14.79
C GLU A 96 16.65 -15.31 -15.11
N GLN A 97 16.16 -16.13 -14.17
CA GLN A 97 16.02 -17.57 -14.39
C GLN A 97 14.98 -17.87 -15.48
N ALA A 98 13.87 -17.12 -15.54
CA ALA A 98 12.90 -17.24 -16.62
C ALA A 98 13.55 -16.93 -17.98
N VAL A 99 14.36 -15.86 -18.05
CA VAL A 99 15.12 -15.51 -19.26
C VAL A 99 16.09 -16.62 -19.65
N GLN A 100 16.85 -17.17 -18.70
CA GLN A 100 17.77 -18.30 -18.93
C GLN A 100 17.02 -19.56 -19.44
N ASN A 101 15.77 -19.75 -18.99
CA ASN A 101 14.89 -20.83 -19.44
C ASN A 101 14.20 -20.54 -20.79
N GLY A 102 14.56 -19.45 -21.49
CA GLY A 102 14.04 -19.11 -22.81
C GLY A 102 12.76 -18.28 -22.81
N MET A 103 12.39 -17.69 -21.67
CA MET A 103 11.32 -16.70 -21.59
C MET A 103 11.77 -15.39 -22.23
N THR A 104 10.92 -14.83 -23.10
CA THR A 104 11.09 -13.47 -23.63
C THR A 104 10.03 -12.57 -23.04
N THR A 105 10.27 -11.26 -23.00
CA THR A 105 9.27 -10.27 -22.55
C THR A 105 7.95 -10.43 -23.30
N ALA A 106 8.00 -10.56 -24.63
CA ALA A 106 6.81 -10.78 -25.45
C ALA A 106 6.06 -12.07 -25.10
N ARG A 107 6.75 -13.16 -24.74
CA ARG A 107 6.12 -14.41 -24.30
C ARG A 107 5.51 -14.26 -22.91
N ALA A 108 6.24 -13.65 -21.98
CA ALA A 108 5.76 -13.40 -20.63
C ALA A 108 4.47 -12.55 -20.64
N ASP A 109 4.49 -11.45 -21.39
CA ASP A 109 3.34 -10.55 -21.53
C ASP A 109 2.16 -11.22 -22.22
N LEU A 110 2.40 -12.02 -23.27
CA LEU A 110 1.34 -12.78 -23.93
C LEU A 110 0.71 -13.81 -22.99
N ILE A 111 1.52 -14.55 -22.23
CA ILE A 111 1.04 -15.51 -21.23
C ILE A 111 0.19 -14.79 -20.19
N PHE A 112 0.71 -13.72 -19.59
CA PHE A 112 0.00 -12.97 -18.57
C PHE A 112 -1.32 -12.38 -19.08
N ALA A 113 -1.30 -11.77 -20.28
CA ALA A 113 -2.49 -11.18 -20.89
C ALA A 113 -3.52 -12.22 -21.36
N SER A 114 -3.10 -13.46 -21.59
CA SER A 114 -3.99 -14.55 -22.00
C SER A 114 -4.83 -15.15 -20.86
N LEU A 115 -4.51 -14.82 -19.59
CA LEU A 115 -5.23 -15.36 -18.43
C LEU A 115 -6.59 -14.68 -18.25
N PRO A 116 -7.72 -15.40 -18.36
CA PRO A 116 -9.02 -14.80 -18.13
C PRO A 116 -9.19 -14.38 -16.67
N TYR A 117 -9.63 -13.13 -16.43
CA TYR A 117 -9.82 -12.59 -15.08
C TYR A 117 -10.75 -13.43 -14.20
N LYS A 118 -11.71 -14.16 -14.79
CA LYS A 118 -12.62 -15.03 -14.05
C LYS A 118 -11.89 -16.15 -13.31
N ILE A 119 -10.81 -16.68 -13.87
CA ILE A 119 -10.03 -17.80 -13.28
C ILE A 119 -8.70 -17.35 -12.69
N LEU A 120 -8.27 -16.11 -12.95
CA LEU A 120 -6.97 -15.59 -12.47
C LEU A 120 -6.79 -15.75 -10.96
N HIS A 121 -7.85 -15.58 -10.17
CA HIS A 121 -7.82 -15.76 -8.72
C HIS A 121 -7.33 -17.16 -8.29
N GLU A 122 -7.71 -18.22 -9.00
CA GLU A 122 -7.30 -19.61 -8.72
C GLU A 122 -5.79 -19.80 -8.86
N PHE A 123 -5.15 -19.08 -9.79
CA PHE A 123 -3.70 -19.11 -9.96
C PHE A 123 -2.96 -18.28 -8.91
N GLN A 124 -3.60 -17.24 -8.38
CA GLN A 124 -3.00 -16.32 -7.41
C GLN A 124 -3.03 -16.87 -5.99
N ILE A 125 -4.12 -17.51 -5.57
CA ILE A 125 -4.29 -18.09 -4.22
C ILE A 125 -3.07 -18.91 -3.77
N PRO A 126 -2.60 -19.95 -4.50
CA PRO A 126 -1.47 -20.77 -4.06
C PRO A 126 -0.15 -19.99 -4.00
N LEU A 127 -0.01 -18.89 -4.76
CA LEU A 127 1.16 -18.02 -4.67
C LEU A 127 1.12 -17.24 -3.35
N TYR A 128 -0.01 -16.61 -3.02
CA TYR A 128 -0.16 -15.87 -1.76
C TYR A 128 -0.10 -16.75 -0.52
N GLU A 129 -0.56 -18.00 -0.58
CA GLU A 129 -0.36 -18.98 0.49
C GLU A 129 1.14 -19.20 0.77
N LYS A 130 1.93 -19.43 -0.28
CA LYS A 130 3.40 -19.54 -0.14
C LYS A 130 4.05 -18.27 0.38
N MET A 131 3.59 -17.10 -0.07
CA MET A 131 4.09 -15.82 0.44
C MET A 131 3.76 -15.64 1.92
N LYS A 132 2.55 -16.04 2.34
CA LYS A 132 2.11 -16.02 3.73
C LYS A 132 2.99 -16.90 4.61
N GLU A 133 3.30 -18.12 4.15
CA GLU A 133 4.19 -19.04 4.85
C GLU A 133 5.61 -18.49 4.95
N ARG A 134 6.18 -18.02 3.84
CA ARG A 134 7.55 -17.48 3.78
C ARG A 134 7.75 -16.29 4.71
N ASP A 135 6.80 -15.36 4.73
CA ASP A 135 6.88 -14.13 5.49
C ASP A 135 6.02 -14.15 6.77
N ALA A 136 5.72 -15.34 7.32
CA ALA A 136 4.84 -15.50 8.47
C ALA A 136 5.23 -14.60 9.66
N ALA A 137 6.52 -14.56 10.01
CA ALA A 137 7.03 -13.73 11.11
C ALA A 137 6.80 -12.21 10.89
N PHE A 138 6.84 -11.76 9.63
CA PHE A 138 6.55 -10.37 9.28
C PHE A 138 5.07 -10.04 9.48
N TYR A 139 4.18 -10.91 9.02
CA TYR A 139 2.74 -10.71 9.21
C TYR A 139 2.33 -10.79 10.68
N GLU A 140 2.89 -11.73 11.45
CA GLU A 140 2.71 -11.78 12.91
C GLU A 140 3.21 -10.52 13.61
N GLY A 141 4.33 -9.94 13.14
CA GLY A 141 4.85 -8.67 13.63
C GLY A 141 3.86 -7.53 13.42
N LEU A 142 3.26 -7.44 12.23
CA LEU A 142 2.25 -6.44 11.90
C LEU A 142 0.98 -6.60 12.73
N GLU A 143 0.46 -7.81 12.87
CA GLU A 143 -0.71 -8.09 13.69
C GLU A 143 -0.45 -7.73 15.17
N ARG A 144 0.75 -8.03 15.68
CA ARG A 144 1.16 -7.68 17.05
C ARG A 144 1.27 -6.17 17.25
N ALA A 145 1.71 -5.42 16.24
CA ALA A 145 1.69 -3.96 16.25
C ALA A 145 0.26 -3.38 16.15
N GLY A 146 -0.74 -4.23 15.93
CA GLY A 146 -2.16 -3.87 15.82
C GLY A 146 -2.60 -3.54 14.40
N PHE A 147 -1.81 -3.87 13.38
CA PHE A 147 -2.18 -3.65 11.98
C PHE A 147 -3.23 -4.66 11.52
N MET A 148 -4.30 -4.15 10.90
CA MET A 148 -5.39 -4.96 10.38
C MET A 148 -5.07 -5.41 8.94
N LEU A 149 -4.66 -6.67 8.81
CA LEU A 149 -4.36 -7.28 7.51
C LEU A 149 -5.60 -7.91 6.86
N ASP A 150 -5.59 -8.00 5.54
CA ASP A 150 -6.45 -8.91 4.77
C ASP A 150 -5.66 -9.54 3.62
N TRP A 151 -6.26 -10.56 2.99
CA TRP A 151 -5.65 -11.36 1.92
C TRP A 151 -6.39 -11.21 0.58
N GLY A 152 -7.12 -10.10 0.40
CA GLY A 152 -8.13 -9.97 -0.65
C GLY A 152 -9.43 -10.72 -0.29
N ASP A 153 -10.48 -10.50 -1.10
CA ASP A 153 -11.83 -10.99 -0.79
C ASP A 153 -11.92 -12.54 -0.71
N ASP A 154 -11.02 -13.24 -1.39
CA ASP A 154 -10.99 -14.69 -1.57
C ASP A 154 -9.56 -15.27 -1.41
N GLY A 155 -8.65 -14.55 -0.76
CA GLY A 155 -7.26 -15.02 -0.56
C GLY A 155 -6.34 -14.83 -1.77
N SER A 156 -6.83 -14.23 -2.87
CA SER A 156 -6.06 -14.03 -4.10
C SER A 156 -5.15 -12.79 -4.10
N GLY A 157 -5.04 -12.11 -2.96
CA GLY A 157 -4.04 -11.08 -2.69
C GLY A 157 -4.11 -9.84 -3.59
N LEU A 158 -2.94 -9.24 -3.82
CA LEU A 158 -2.79 -7.93 -4.47
C LEU A 158 -3.41 -7.87 -5.88
N PHE A 159 -3.12 -8.85 -6.75
CA PHE A 159 -3.51 -8.76 -8.17
C PHE A 159 -5.02 -8.65 -8.35
N MET A 160 -5.78 -9.55 -7.73
CA MET A 160 -7.25 -9.53 -7.85
C MET A 160 -7.84 -8.34 -7.09
N LYS A 161 -7.27 -7.95 -5.96
CA LYS A 161 -7.71 -6.76 -5.22
C LYS A 161 -7.55 -5.49 -6.06
N TYR A 162 -6.44 -5.36 -6.79
CA TYR A 162 -6.23 -4.28 -7.75
C TYR A 162 -7.26 -4.33 -8.88
N LEU A 163 -7.47 -5.48 -9.51
CA LEU A 163 -8.44 -5.61 -10.60
C LEU A 163 -9.90 -5.34 -10.17
N ARG A 164 -10.28 -5.73 -8.96
CA ARG A 164 -11.66 -5.56 -8.44
C ARG A 164 -11.93 -4.17 -7.89
N ARG A 165 -10.95 -3.54 -7.21
CA ARG A 165 -11.16 -2.32 -6.42
C ARG A 165 -10.16 -1.20 -6.69
N GLY A 166 -9.02 -1.50 -7.30
CA GLY A 166 -7.95 -0.52 -7.59
C GLY A 166 -7.30 0.11 -6.36
N SER A 167 -7.54 -0.43 -5.16
CA SER A 167 -7.04 0.11 -3.88
C SER A 167 -7.09 -0.93 -2.75
N GLY A 168 -6.60 -0.58 -1.57
CA GLY A 168 -6.63 -1.44 -0.38
C GLY A 168 -5.42 -2.35 -0.23
N TYR A 169 -4.32 -2.02 -0.87
CA TYR A 169 -3.07 -2.77 -0.78
C TYR A 169 -1.86 -1.85 -0.57
N TYR A 170 -0.75 -2.47 -0.14
CA TYR A 170 0.58 -1.91 -0.14
C TYR A 170 1.61 -2.95 -0.58
N ILE A 171 2.54 -2.55 -1.45
CA ILE A 171 3.74 -3.33 -1.74
C ILE A 171 4.85 -2.81 -0.83
N ASP A 172 5.23 -3.62 0.16
CA ASP A 172 6.18 -3.21 1.18
C ASP A 172 7.61 -3.20 0.64
N VAL A 173 8.28 -2.07 0.85
CA VAL A 173 9.70 -1.85 0.60
C VAL A 173 10.44 -1.44 1.88
N GLY A 174 9.82 -1.61 3.05
CA GLY A 174 10.43 -1.36 4.37
C GLY A 174 9.57 -0.52 5.32
N ALA A 175 8.57 0.22 4.84
CA ALA A 175 7.73 1.07 5.69
C ALA A 175 6.92 0.26 6.71
N SER A 176 6.52 -0.96 6.36
CA SER A 176 5.79 -1.84 7.28
C SER A 176 6.66 -2.27 8.46
N GLN A 177 7.97 -2.42 8.25
CA GLN A 177 8.90 -2.75 9.35
C GLN A 177 8.96 -1.61 10.37
N LEU A 178 8.91 -0.35 9.93
CA LEU A 178 8.85 0.81 10.82
C LEU A 178 7.59 0.82 11.71
N ILE A 179 6.48 0.25 11.24
CA ILE A 179 5.26 0.05 12.04
C ILE A 179 5.48 -1.07 13.06
N ILE A 180 6.05 -2.19 12.63
CA ILE A 180 6.38 -3.33 13.52
C ILE A 180 7.29 -2.88 14.67
N ASP A 181 8.29 -2.06 14.36
CA ASP A 181 9.28 -1.56 15.31
C ASP A 181 8.73 -0.42 16.21
N GLY A 182 7.53 0.07 15.92
CA GLY A 182 6.89 1.19 16.64
C GLY A 182 7.48 2.56 16.32
N ALA A 183 8.33 2.65 15.29
CA ALA A 183 8.95 3.87 14.82
C ALA A 183 7.92 4.79 14.12
N ILE A 184 6.97 4.18 13.38
CA ILE A 184 5.73 4.81 12.96
C ILE A 184 4.62 4.32 13.90
N LYS A 185 3.95 5.25 14.59
CA LYS A 185 2.86 4.89 15.51
C LYS A 185 1.64 4.48 14.70
N LEU A 186 0.85 3.54 15.24
CA LEU A 186 -0.35 3.03 14.58
C LEU A 186 -1.60 3.17 15.46
N LYS A 187 -2.71 3.57 14.85
CA LYS A 187 -4.06 3.49 15.40
C LYS A 187 -4.98 2.82 14.39
N SER A 188 -5.45 1.63 14.73
CA SER A 188 -6.26 0.78 13.82
C SER A 188 -7.70 0.66 14.28
N GLY A 189 -8.61 0.40 13.33
CA GLY A 189 -10.02 0.12 13.60
C GLY A 189 -10.80 1.32 14.12
N VAL A 190 -10.28 2.54 13.91
CA VAL A 190 -10.89 3.79 14.35
C VAL A 190 -11.15 4.69 13.15
N ASP A 191 -12.22 5.49 13.22
CA ASP A 191 -12.48 6.56 12.26
C ASP A 191 -12.31 7.93 12.93
N VAL A 192 -12.07 8.96 12.12
CA VAL A 192 -11.92 10.34 12.61
C VAL A 192 -13.30 10.95 12.77
N THR A 193 -13.67 11.25 14.01
CA THR A 193 -14.98 11.80 14.36
C THR A 193 -15.00 13.33 14.32
N GLU A 194 -13.92 13.97 14.77
CA GLU A 194 -13.78 15.42 14.87
C GLU A 194 -12.31 15.82 14.81
N ILE A 195 -12.01 16.91 14.12
CA ILE A 195 -10.73 17.61 14.15
C ILE A 195 -10.92 18.87 14.99
N ARG A 196 -10.12 19.02 16.05
CA ARG A 196 -10.13 20.22 16.92
C ARG A 196 -8.99 21.14 16.55
N GLU A 197 -9.13 22.41 16.91
CA GLU A 197 -8.23 23.53 16.60
C GLU A 197 -6.73 23.25 16.79
N HIS A 198 -6.37 22.48 17.81
CA HIS A 198 -4.99 22.14 18.21
C HIS A 198 -4.71 20.62 18.27
N SER A 199 -5.45 19.83 17.49
CA SER A 199 -5.27 18.36 17.45
C SER A 199 -3.91 17.95 16.89
#